data_AF-A0A839LBM4-F1
#
_entry.id   AF-A0A839LBM4-F1
#
_cell.length_a   1.000
_cell.length_b   1.000
_cell.length_c   1.000
_cell.angle_alpha   90.00
_cell.angle_beta   90.00
_cell.angle_gamma   90.00
#
_symmetry.space_group_name_H-M   'P 1'
#
loop_
_entity.id
_entity.type
_entity.pdbx_description
1 polymer ?
#
loop_
_entity_poly.entity_id
_entity_poly.type
_entity_poly.pdbx_seq_one_letter_code
_entity_poly.pdbx_strand_id
1 'polypeptide(L)'
;MKRKFNTPYSRPRLPLLALVLGGLAVCHTGTVLAAEGTVLGTELGSASGLIQSLKQQHQGRQALSLQTQDGTALPVLVRDFFEQGGKVSIAGRHRDAEDSMFFLKGDGKTLRGFLVLHGQKKAWEYSTDARGVVSVKPVPLSRVYPDLDEDFQRSNRSTATLAQIAAAHPIYSPMALRQTPHIGPYNNQDVTKLESKPGSPYVFYLNTAAVMSGSTPLNGVTKENMYRAWQSVADQYSMLQLNVTTNKAVYDAAKASSVLRTGIINFVNQDGRSFAPVHSFGTTSAGTLYRNPASGFDYGYGIGMTGAHEVGHQMGMLHDGGGTGGEYFEGIAAFQWGPIMGNYWMGGSWTNQLFTWSKGEYNTASNKEDDLKIMTVDEAVPYMADDNVNGKPLALRAGGEINPADNWGQIERNTDTDVFTFSLSSAGTLNLRVDPIEYLRMLDVDATITTAAGAQVARSNLSVNRSAEFLNLNLAAGDYKLIIQGGAEGTPANGFSKYSSLGYYAMKGTLSAGTTPSTIPLTSGVALGNQSASTGTWTYYSIQVPAGSTKLVVNLAGSNGDADLFVGAGQKPTGTSYACKSDGSTSTETCTVNSPVAGTYYVGVQAYATYSALTVKATVSP
;
A
#
# COMPACT_ATOMS: atom_id res chain seq x y z
N MET A 1 -75.19 -56.95 15.41
CA MET A 1 -73.85 -56.43 15.04
C MET A 1 -73.71 -55.01 15.57
N LYS A 2 -72.54 -54.68 16.13
CA LYS A 2 -72.20 -53.58 17.08
C LYS A 2 -72.62 -52.18 16.55
N ARG A 3 -73.42 -51.37 17.28
CA ARG A 3 -73.16 -50.49 18.47
C ARG A 3 -72.22 -49.30 18.15
N LYS A 4 -72.42 -48.04 18.58
CA LYS A 4 -73.49 -47.27 19.26
C LYS A 4 -72.95 -45.82 19.47
N PHE A 5 -73.80 -44.78 19.27
CA PHE A 5 -74.09 -43.60 20.14
C PHE A 5 -72.99 -42.56 20.45
N ASN A 6 -73.20 -41.26 20.76
CA ASN A 6 -74.29 -40.24 20.80
C ASN A 6 -73.58 -38.89 21.16
N THR A 7 -73.81 -37.74 20.49
CA THR A 7 -74.62 -36.54 20.89
C THR A 7 -74.26 -35.86 22.25
N PRO A 8 -74.67 -34.59 22.58
CA PRO A 8 -75.19 -33.44 21.80
C PRO A 8 -74.71 -32.00 22.21
N TYR A 9 -75.12 -31.02 21.39
CA TYR A 9 -75.50 -29.60 21.59
C TYR A 9 -75.57 -28.93 23.00
N SER A 10 -75.12 -27.66 23.11
CA SER A 10 -75.92 -26.39 23.19
C SER A 10 -75.21 -25.21 23.91
N ARG A 11 -75.62 -23.97 23.57
CA ARG A 11 -75.13 -22.59 23.93
C ARG A 11 -75.55 -22.19 25.40
N PRO A 12 -75.50 -20.91 25.92
CA PRO A 12 -74.89 -19.60 25.54
C PRO A 12 -74.34 -18.68 26.71
N ARG A 13 -73.72 -17.52 26.32
CA ARG A 13 -73.65 -16.14 26.95
C ARG A 13 -72.80 -15.78 28.22
N LEU A 14 -71.76 -14.94 27.95
CA LEU A 14 -71.01 -13.83 28.64
C LEU A 14 -71.34 -13.39 30.11
N PRO A 15 -70.43 -12.70 30.89
CA PRO A 15 -69.44 -11.67 30.47
C PRO A 15 -68.08 -11.51 31.25
N LEU A 16 -67.22 -10.62 30.70
CA LEU A 16 -66.15 -9.74 31.27
C LEU A 16 -65.16 -10.23 32.35
N LEU A 17 -63.85 -10.16 32.02
CA LEU A 17 -62.84 -9.56 32.91
C LEU A 17 -61.65 -9.02 32.09
N ALA A 18 -61.28 -7.77 32.34
CA ALA A 18 -60.12 -7.10 31.76
C ALA A 18 -58.83 -7.63 32.39
N LEU A 19 -57.85 -7.96 31.55
CA LEU A 19 -56.45 -8.16 31.98
C LEU A 19 -55.55 -7.27 31.12
N VAL A 20 -54.88 -6.35 31.80
CA VAL A 20 -53.80 -5.53 31.25
C VAL A 20 -52.57 -6.43 31.12
N LEU A 21 -52.08 -6.62 29.90
CA LEU A 21 -50.77 -7.24 29.63
C LEU A 21 -50.05 -6.37 28.60
N GLY A 22 -48.87 -5.89 29.00
CA GLY A 22 -47.95 -5.13 28.15
C GLY A 22 -47.54 -5.97 26.93
N GLY A 23 -47.64 -5.36 25.75
CA GLY A 23 -47.27 -6.00 24.51
C GLY A 23 -45.76 -6.17 24.41
N LEU A 24 -45.28 -7.41 24.38
CA LEU A 24 -44.09 -7.76 23.60
C LEU A 24 -44.48 -7.62 22.12
N ALA A 25 -43.83 -6.72 21.39
CA ALA A 25 -43.94 -6.68 19.94
C ALA A 25 -43.17 -7.88 19.36
N VAL A 26 -43.89 -8.86 18.82
CA VAL A 26 -43.34 -9.98 18.05
C VAL A 26 -43.59 -9.70 16.56
N CYS A 27 -42.53 -9.44 15.79
CA CYS A 27 -42.62 -9.39 14.33
C CYS A 27 -42.95 -10.79 13.79
N HIS A 28 -44.01 -10.88 12.97
CA HIS A 28 -44.46 -12.12 12.34
C HIS A 28 -43.52 -12.57 11.22
N THR A 29 -43.19 -13.87 11.19
CA THR A 29 -42.36 -14.54 10.18
C THR A 29 -43.22 -15.16 9.08
N GLY A 30 -42.78 -15.04 7.82
CA GLY A 30 -43.30 -15.82 6.70
C GLY A 30 -42.16 -16.68 6.14
N THR A 31 -42.37 -18.00 6.03
CA THR A 31 -41.40 -18.93 5.44
C THR A 31 -41.65 -19.07 3.93
N VAL A 32 -40.60 -18.87 3.12
CA VAL A 32 -40.61 -19.15 1.68
C VAL A 32 -39.62 -20.30 1.40
N LEU A 33 -40.05 -21.32 0.68
CA LEU A 33 -39.24 -22.48 0.29
C LEU A 33 -38.51 -22.20 -1.03
N ALA A 34 -37.20 -22.48 -1.10
CA ALA A 34 -36.44 -22.61 -2.34
C ALA A 34 -35.36 -23.69 -2.24
N ALA A 35 -34.91 -24.16 -3.42
CA ALA A 35 -34.15 -25.39 -3.68
C ALA A 35 -32.73 -25.46 -3.09
N GLU A 36 -32.20 -26.69 -3.10
CA GLU A 36 -31.02 -27.20 -2.39
C GLU A 36 -29.81 -26.27 -2.27
N GLY A 37 -29.26 -26.20 -1.04
CA GLY A 37 -27.90 -25.74 -0.74
C GLY A 37 -27.76 -24.34 -0.15
N THR A 38 -28.81 -23.51 -0.17
CA THR A 38 -28.74 -22.16 0.40
C THR A 38 -29.49 -22.11 1.73
N VAL A 39 -28.78 -21.87 2.84
CA VAL A 39 -29.43 -21.58 4.12
C VAL A 39 -30.13 -20.22 3.98
N LEU A 40 -31.44 -20.25 3.74
CA LEU A 40 -32.25 -19.03 3.59
C LEU A 40 -32.27 -18.28 4.93
N GLY A 41 -31.91 -16.99 4.88
CA GLY A 41 -31.96 -16.11 6.06
C GLY A 41 -33.40 -15.87 6.51
N THR A 42 -33.59 -15.67 7.81
CA THR A 42 -34.91 -15.39 8.38
C THR A 42 -35.18 -13.89 8.31
N GLU A 43 -36.29 -13.48 7.69
CA GLU A 43 -36.69 -12.07 7.60
C GLU A 43 -37.13 -11.55 8.98
N LEU A 44 -36.59 -10.39 9.38
CA LEU A 44 -36.81 -9.75 10.67
C LEU A 44 -37.67 -8.48 10.58
N GLY A 45 -38.11 -8.10 9.38
CA GLY A 45 -38.83 -6.86 9.09
C GLY A 45 -37.96 -5.79 8.42
N SER A 46 -38.45 -4.55 8.34
CA SER A 46 -37.73 -3.48 7.66
C SER A 46 -36.54 -2.94 8.46
N ALA A 47 -35.52 -2.45 7.77
CA ALA A 47 -34.36 -1.80 8.38
C ALA A 47 -34.77 -0.66 9.33
N SER A 48 -35.65 0.23 8.89
CA SER A 48 -36.19 1.32 9.72
C SER A 48 -36.87 0.82 11.00
N GLY A 49 -37.60 -0.30 10.92
CA GLY A 49 -38.30 -0.89 12.07
C GLY A 49 -37.34 -1.46 13.11
N LEU A 50 -36.30 -2.16 12.65
CA LEU A 50 -35.26 -2.70 13.52
C LEU A 50 -34.45 -1.57 14.18
N ILE A 51 -34.04 -0.56 13.41
CA ILE A 51 -33.32 0.63 13.91
C ILE A 51 -34.13 1.32 15.01
N GLN A 52 -35.43 1.54 14.77
CA GLN A 52 -36.32 2.18 15.75
C GLN A 52 -36.45 1.36 17.04
N SER A 53 -36.52 0.03 16.93
CA SER A 53 -36.57 -0.87 18.09
C SER A 53 -35.29 -0.80 18.93
N LEU A 54 -34.13 -0.80 18.28
CA LEU A 54 -32.82 -0.66 18.94
C LEU A 54 -32.65 0.70 19.59
N LYS A 55 -33.12 1.78 18.95
CA LYS A 55 -33.14 3.13 19.51
C LYS A 55 -33.96 3.21 20.79
N GLN A 56 -35.15 2.60 20.80
CA GLN A 56 -36.01 2.55 21.98
C GLN A 56 -35.38 1.74 23.12
N GLN A 57 -34.67 0.64 22.80
CA GLN A 57 -33.93 -0.14 23.79
C GLN A 57 -32.81 0.70 24.41
N HIS A 58 -32.01 1.40 23.60
CA HIS A 58 -30.93 2.26 24.07
C HIS A 58 -31.43 3.39 24.99
N GLN A 59 -32.62 3.93 24.69
CA GLN A 59 -33.29 4.96 25.51
C GLN A 59 -33.93 4.40 26.80
N GLY A 60 -33.75 3.12 27.11
CA GLY A 60 -34.33 2.45 28.28
C GLY A 60 -35.85 2.30 28.21
N ARG A 61 -36.45 2.46 27.02
CA ARG A 61 -37.91 2.43 26.84
C ARG A 61 -38.47 1.03 26.67
N GLN A 62 -37.62 0.06 26.31
CA GLN A 62 -38.01 -1.34 26.17
C GLN A 62 -36.82 -2.28 26.32
N ALA A 63 -37.07 -3.53 26.69
CA ALA A 63 -36.14 -4.62 26.43
C ALA A 63 -36.25 -5.03 24.96
N LEU A 64 -35.15 -5.49 24.36
CA LEU A 64 -35.15 -6.01 22.99
C LEU A 64 -34.31 -7.28 22.93
N SER A 65 -34.75 -8.20 22.07
CA SER A 65 -33.95 -9.33 21.64
C SER A 65 -33.72 -9.25 20.14
N LEU A 66 -32.52 -9.59 19.70
CA LEU A 66 -32.25 -9.86 18.29
C LEU A 66 -32.57 -11.31 18.00
N GLN A 67 -33.26 -11.55 16.88
CA GLN A 67 -33.65 -12.88 16.45
C GLN A 67 -32.51 -13.52 15.66
N THR A 68 -32.23 -14.79 15.93
CA THR A 68 -31.37 -15.63 15.10
C THR A 68 -32.19 -16.36 14.03
N GLN A 69 -31.51 -17.03 13.10
CA GLN A 69 -32.17 -17.70 11.98
C GLN A 69 -33.21 -18.75 12.44
N ASP A 70 -32.95 -19.48 13.53
CA ASP A 70 -33.85 -20.48 14.10
C ASP A 70 -35.00 -19.88 14.93
N GLY A 71 -35.13 -18.55 14.98
CA GLY A 71 -36.15 -17.85 15.78
C GLY A 71 -35.81 -17.76 17.27
N THR A 72 -34.57 -18.08 17.68
CA THR A 72 -34.12 -17.84 19.05
C THR A 72 -33.99 -16.33 19.29
N ALA A 73 -34.64 -15.85 20.36
CA ALA A 73 -34.58 -14.47 20.78
C ALA A 73 -33.39 -14.25 21.74
N LEU A 74 -32.33 -13.59 21.26
CA LEU A 74 -31.15 -13.25 22.05
C LEU A 74 -31.30 -11.86 22.69
N PRO A 75 -31.48 -11.73 24.02
CA PRO A 75 -31.61 -10.44 24.67
C PRO A 75 -30.34 -9.61 24.50
N VAL A 76 -30.49 -8.37 24.03
CA VAL A 76 -29.37 -7.46 23.76
C VAL A 76 -29.41 -6.21 24.60
N LEU A 77 -28.24 -5.61 24.79
CA LEU A 77 -28.05 -4.31 25.40
C LEU A 77 -27.28 -3.40 24.43
N VAL A 78 -27.96 -2.41 23.86
CA VAL A 78 -27.34 -1.38 23.01
C VAL A 78 -26.55 -0.44 23.91
N ARG A 79 -25.23 -0.44 23.73
CA ARG A 79 -24.31 0.43 24.47
C ARG A 79 -24.09 1.75 23.75
N ASP A 80 -23.97 1.69 22.44
CA ASP A 80 -23.76 2.84 21.58
C ASP A 80 -24.85 2.90 20.52
N PHE A 81 -25.49 4.06 20.39
CA PHE A 81 -26.43 4.35 19.30
C PHE A 81 -26.10 5.73 18.74
N PHE A 82 -25.67 5.77 17.49
CA PHE A 82 -25.36 6.99 16.76
C PHE A 82 -26.24 7.10 15.52
N GLU A 83 -26.86 8.26 15.30
CA GLU A 83 -27.70 8.53 14.14
C GLU A 83 -27.50 9.97 13.67
N GLN A 84 -27.09 10.15 12.41
CA GLN A 84 -26.86 11.47 11.82
C GLN A 84 -27.05 11.41 10.30
N GLY A 85 -27.77 12.37 9.73
CA GLY A 85 -27.99 12.43 8.28
C GLY A 85 -28.70 11.19 7.70
N GLY A 86 -29.54 10.52 8.51
CA GLY A 86 -30.25 9.29 8.13
C GLY A 86 -29.39 8.01 8.18
N LYS A 87 -28.10 8.13 8.48
CA LYS A 87 -27.21 6.98 8.70
C LYS A 87 -27.14 6.63 10.18
N VAL A 88 -26.92 5.36 10.49
CA VAL A 88 -26.90 4.81 11.85
C VAL A 88 -25.68 3.93 12.09
N SER A 89 -25.17 3.95 13.32
CA SER A 89 -24.22 2.99 13.86
C SER A 89 -24.69 2.56 15.24
N ILE A 90 -24.85 1.26 15.44
CA ILE A 90 -25.42 0.66 16.65
C ILE A 90 -24.45 -0.41 17.10
N ALA A 91 -24.03 -0.38 18.36
CA ALA A 91 -23.20 -1.42 18.92
C ALA A 91 -23.62 -1.76 20.35
N GLY A 92 -23.36 -2.98 20.75
CA GLY A 92 -23.72 -3.47 22.06
C GLY A 92 -23.24 -4.89 22.29
N ARG A 93 -23.92 -5.58 23.21
CA ARG A 93 -23.64 -6.96 23.55
C ARG A 93 -24.92 -7.72 23.88
N HIS A 94 -24.84 -9.03 23.95
CA HIS A 94 -25.83 -9.85 24.64
C HIS A 94 -25.94 -9.40 26.10
N ARG A 95 -27.16 -9.32 26.63
CA ARG A 95 -27.41 -8.81 27.99
C ARG A 95 -26.72 -9.66 29.04
N ASP A 96 -26.74 -10.98 28.84
CA ASP A 96 -26.34 -11.97 29.84
C ASP A 96 -25.01 -12.68 29.47
N ALA A 97 -24.28 -12.19 28.46
CA ALA A 97 -22.96 -12.73 28.06
C ALA A 97 -22.00 -11.57 27.80
N GLU A 98 -21.08 -11.32 28.74
CA GLU A 98 -20.24 -10.12 28.74
C GLU A 98 -19.22 -10.06 27.61
N ASP A 99 -18.76 -11.23 27.19
CA ASP A 99 -17.79 -11.49 26.12
C ASP A 99 -18.41 -11.43 24.72
N SER A 100 -19.73 -11.27 24.62
CA SER A 100 -20.41 -11.13 23.34
C SER A 100 -20.34 -9.71 22.78
N MET A 101 -20.63 -9.58 21.50
CA MET A 101 -20.85 -8.29 20.87
C MET A 101 -21.89 -8.35 19.77
N PHE A 102 -22.48 -7.21 19.46
CA PHE A 102 -23.10 -7.01 18.16
C PHE A 102 -22.86 -5.59 17.68
N PHE A 103 -22.86 -5.42 16.37
CA PHE A 103 -22.93 -4.11 15.75
C PHE A 103 -23.74 -4.15 14.47
N LEU A 104 -24.37 -3.04 14.15
CA LEU A 104 -25.14 -2.81 12.93
C LEU A 104 -24.86 -1.39 12.44
N LYS A 105 -24.58 -1.22 11.15
CA LYS A 105 -24.42 0.09 10.51
C LYS A 105 -25.21 0.15 9.20
N GLY A 106 -25.65 1.34 8.81
CA GLY A 106 -26.42 1.55 7.59
C GLY A 106 -27.31 2.79 7.65
N ASP A 107 -28.54 2.68 7.13
CA ASP A 107 -29.57 3.71 7.11
C ASP A 107 -30.99 3.10 7.17
N GLY A 108 -32.03 3.91 6.95
CA GLY A 108 -33.42 3.45 6.99
C GLY A 108 -33.81 2.38 5.96
N LYS A 109 -32.96 2.10 4.96
CA LYS A 109 -33.17 1.09 3.92
C LYS A 109 -32.14 -0.04 3.96
N THR A 110 -30.90 0.27 4.33
CA THR A 110 -29.77 -0.65 4.33
C THR A 110 -29.28 -0.87 5.74
N LEU A 111 -29.02 -2.12 6.13
CA LEU A 111 -28.45 -2.41 7.44
C LEU A 111 -27.58 -3.65 7.31
N ARG A 112 -26.38 -3.59 7.88
CA ARG A 112 -25.49 -4.73 7.94
C ARG A 112 -24.72 -4.80 9.24
N GLY A 113 -24.32 -5.99 9.63
CA GLY A 113 -23.38 -6.21 10.72
C GLY A 113 -23.54 -7.61 11.31
N PHE A 114 -23.02 -7.79 12.52
CA PHE A 114 -22.89 -9.10 13.11
C PHE A 114 -23.35 -9.12 14.56
N LEU A 115 -23.80 -10.29 15.01
CA LEU A 115 -23.89 -10.67 16.41
C LEU A 115 -22.96 -11.84 16.65
N VAL A 116 -22.15 -11.77 17.70
CA VAL A 116 -21.19 -12.79 18.09
C VAL A 116 -21.34 -13.13 19.56
N LEU A 117 -21.49 -14.42 19.86
CA LEU A 117 -21.39 -14.99 21.19
C LEU A 117 -20.05 -15.74 21.29
N HIS A 118 -19.00 -15.04 21.71
CA HIS A 118 -17.62 -15.56 21.73
C HIS A 118 -17.50 -16.87 22.51
N GLY A 119 -17.95 -16.93 23.77
CA GLY A 119 -17.90 -18.13 24.60
C GLY A 119 -18.73 -19.32 24.08
N GLN A 120 -19.64 -19.10 23.13
CA GLN A 120 -20.39 -20.18 22.47
C GLN A 120 -19.90 -20.49 21.05
N LYS A 121 -18.92 -19.75 20.54
CA LYS A 121 -18.38 -19.89 19.18
C LYS A 121 -19.45 -19.75 18.09
N LYS A 122 -20.41 -18.86 18.30
CA LYS A 122 -21.53 -18.63 17.37
C LYS A 122 -21.54 -17.20 16.86
N ALA A 123 -21.78 -17.06 15.56
CA ALA A 123 -21.93 -15.77 14.91
C ALA A 123 -23.12 -15.78 13.94
N TRP A 124 -23.73 -14.60 13.77
CA TRP A 124 -24.81 -14.36 12.83
C TRP A 124 -24.55 -13.07 12.07
N GLU A 125 -24.78 -13.10 10.77
CA GLU A 125 -24.76 -11.92 9.90
C GLU A 125 -26.19 -11.41 9.74
N TYR A 126 -26.34 -10.10 9.92
CA TYR A 126 -27.56 -9.35 9.63
C TYR A 126 -27.30 -8.54 8.38
N SER A 127 -28.21 -8.62 7.39
CA SER A 127 -28.08 -7.88 6.14
C SER A 127 -29.44 -7.57 5.54
N THR A 128 -29.56 -6.43 4.86
CA THR A 128 -30.77 -6.05 4.12
C THR A 128 -30.73 -6.51 2.67
N ASP A 129 -31.87 -6.95 2.16
CA ASP A 129 -32.07 -7.16 0.73
C ASP A 129 -32.44 -5.87 -0.03
N ALA A 130 -32.69 -5.98 -1.34
CA ALA A 130 -33.09 -4.85 -2.19
C ALA A 130 -34.44 -4.21 -1.80
N ARG A 131 -35.28 -4.89 -1.01
CA ARG A 131 -36.55 -4.37 -0.49
C ARG A 131 -36.33 -3.59 0.82
N GLY A 132 -35.14 -3.64 1.40
CA GLY A 132 -34.82 -3.08 2.70
C GLY A 132 -35.31 -3.94 3.86
N VAL A 133 -35.57 -5.23 3.61
CA VAL A 133 -35.93 -6.20 4.64
C VAL A 133 -34.65 -6.78 5.22
N VAL A 134 -34.51 -6.70 6.55
CA VAL A 134 -33.39 -7.29 7.28
C VAL A 134 -33.58 -8.79 7.35
N SER A 135 -32.54 -9.54 7.01
CA SER A 135 -32.44 -10.98 7.17
C SER A 135 -31.29 -11.33 8.10
N VAL A 136 -31.41 -12.46 8.79
CA VAL A 136 -30.35 -13.02 9.63
C VAL A 136 -30.00 -14.43 9.19
N LYS A 137 -28.70 -14.75 9.16
CA LYS A 137 -28.20 -16.10 8.90
C LYS A 137 -27.00 -16.43 9.80
N PRO A 138 -26.82 -17.69 10.22
CA PRO A 138 -25.61 -18.11 10.91
C PRO A 138 -24.42 -18.02 9.96
N VAL A 139 -23.27 -17.63 10.50
CA VAL A 139 -21.99 -17.62 9.78
C VAL A 139 -20.90 -18.24 10.66
N PRO A 140 -19.85 -18.83 10.08
CA PRO A 140 -18.67 -19.22 10.84
C PRO A 140 -18.10 -18.01 11.60
N LEU A 141 -17.53 -18.23 12.78
CA LEU A 141 -16.90 -17.16 13.55
C LEU A 141 -15.74 -16.50 12.78
N SER A 142 -15.03 -17.30 11.98
CA SER A 142 -14.01 -16.83 11.03
C SER A 142 -14.53 -15.88 9.94
N ARG A 143 -15.85 -15.81 9.72
CA ARG A 143 -16.43 -14.79 8.83
C ARG A 143 -16.43 -13.39 9.46
N VAL A 144 -16.45 -13.32 10.80
CA VAL A 144 -16.43 -12.06 11.56
C VAL A 144 -15.02 -11.75 12.04
N TYR A 145 -14.27 -12.77 12.45
CA TYR A 145 -12.89 -12.68 12.92
C TYR A 145 -12.04 -13.71 12.18
N PRO A 146 -11.55 -13.38 10.97
CA PRO A 146 -10.77 -14.31 10.15
C PRO A 146 -9.62 -14.95 10.90
N ASP A 147 -8.98 -14.18 11.78
CA ASP A 147 -7.82 -14.60 12.58
C ASP A 147 -8.13 -15.34 13.89
N LEU A 148 -9.38 -15.62 14.22
CA LEU A 148 -9.68 -16.26 15.50
C LEU A 148 -9.35 -17.76 15.46
N ASP A 149 -8.16 -18.11 15.95
CA ASP A 149 -7.73 -19.47 16.27
C ASP A 149 -7.73 -19.67 17.80
N GLU A 150 -8.68 -20.45 18.27
CA GLU A 150 -8.88 -20.74 19.70
C GLU A 150 -7.93 -21.82 20.22
N ASP A 151 -7.35 -22.60 19.30
CA ASP A 151 -6.36 -23.64 19.58
C ASP A 151 -4.95 -23.14 19.24
N PHE A 152 -4.72 -21.82 19.21
CA PHE A 152 -3.40 -21.22 19.02
C PHE A 152 -2.45 -21.64 20.17
N GLN A 153 -1.97 -22.86 20.06
CA GLN A 153 -0.77 -23.38 20.68
C GLN A 153 0.34 -22.57 20.04
N ARG A 154 1.19 -21.93 20.86
CA ARG A 154 2.45 -21.33 20.39
C ARG A 154 3.05 -22.30 19.37
N SER A 155 3.04 -21.95 18.09
CA SER A 155 3.98 -22.60 17.19
C SER A 155 5.33 -22.38 17.85
N ASN A 156 6.03 -23.46 18.22
CA ASN A 156 7.33 -23.41 18.89
C ASN A 156 8.41 -22.87 17.93
N ARG A 157 8.11 -21.80 17.19
CA ARG A 157 9.12 -21.00 16.49
C ARG A 157 9.95 -20.39 17.60
N SER A 158 11.21 -20.80 17.68
CA SER A 158 12.13 -20.26 18.67
C SER A 158 12.18 -18.74 18.51
N THR A 159 12.34 -18.01 19.60
CA THR A 159 12.57 -16.56 19.59
C THR A 159 13.73 -16.17 18.67
N ALA A 160 14.73 -17.04 18.53
CA ALA A 160 15.82 -16.89 17.56
C ALA A 160 15.36 -17.01 16.10
N THR A 161 14.43 -17.92 15.77
CA THR A 161 13.85 -18.07 14.42
C THR A 161 13.01 -16.86 14.05
N LEU A 162 12.22 -16.30 14.99
CA LEU A 162 11.43 -15.09 14.75
C LEU A 162 12.31 -13.84 14.62
N ALA A 163 13.37 -13.73 15.43
CA ALA A 163 14.35 -12.64 15.33
C ALA A 163 15.17 -12.68 14.03
N GLN A 164 15.48 -13.88 13.51
CA GLN A 164 16.17 -14.07 12.23
C GLN A 164 15.29 -13.76 11.01
N ILE A 165 13.98 -14.06 11.07
CA ILE A 165 13.01 -13.68 10.03
C ILE A 165 12.76 -12.17 10.02
N ALA A 166 12.84 -11.51 11.18
CA ALA A 166 12.63 -10.07 11.35
C ALA A 166 13.90 -9.21 11.12
N ALA A 167 14.95 -9.75 10.49
CA ALA A 167 16.30 -9.17 10.56
C ALA A 167 16.63 -8.06 9.53
N ALA A 168 15.71 -7.68 8.63
CA ALA A 168 15.95 -6.58 7.69
C ALA A 168 14.77 -5.59 7.69
N HIS A 169 14.82 -4.57 8.55
CA HIS A 169 13.87 -3.47 8.48
C HIS A 169 14.06 -2.71 7.16
N PRO A 170 12.99 -2.15 6.57
CA PRO A 170 13.10 -1.22 5.46
C PRO A 170 14.09 -0.10 5.77
N ILE A 171 14.98 0.19 4.83
CA ILE A 171 15.86 1.34 4.92
C ILE A 171 15.09 2.54 4.40
N TYR A 172 14.99 3.60 5.22
CA TYR A 172 14.38 4.85 4.79
C TYR A 172 15.07 5.35 3.52
N SER A 173 14.27 5.77 2.54
CA SER A 173 14.80 6.52 1.40
C SER A 173 15.58 7.74 1.91
N PRO A 174 16.77 8.05 1.38
CA PRO A 174 17.48 9.29 1.66
C PRO A 174 16.67 10.55 1.30
N MET A 175 15.58 10.39 0.54
CA MET A 175 14.67 11.46 0.15
C MET A 175 13.43 11.57 1.07
N ALA A 176 13.31 10.76 2.13
CA ALA A 176 12.23 10.82 3.11
C ALA A 176 12.43 12.00 4.10
N LEU A 177 12.15 13.22 3.62
CA LEU A 177 12.44 14.49 4.29
C LEU A 177 11.24 15.09 5.04
N ARG A 178 10.28 14.25 5.46
CA ARG A 178 9.01 14.66 6.10
C ARG A 178 8.11 15.53 5.21
N GLN A 179 7.98 15.17 3.94
CA GLN A 179 7.04 15.79 3.01
C GLN A 179 5.59 15.78 3.55
N THR A 180 5.26 14.75 4.32
CA THR A 180 3.99 14.58 5.07
C THR A 180 4.31 14.03 6.46
N PRO A 181 3.46 14.23 7.50
CA PRO A 181 3.78 13.93 8.89
C PRO A 181 4.29 12.51 9.17
N HIS A 182 3.81 11.53 8.40
CA HIS A 182 4.17 10.13 8.55
C HIS A 182 5.45 9.74 7.80
N ILE A 183 6.06 10.62 7.01
CA ILE A 183 7.28 10.29 6.26
C ILE A 183 8.55 10.64 7.05
N GLY A 184 9.55 9.77 6.94
CA GLY A 184 10.87 9.94 7.53
C GLY A 184 11.06 9.26 8.89
N PRO A 185 12.31 9.19 9.38
CA PRO A 185 12.66 8.47 10.61
C PRO A 185 11.99 9.07 11.86
N TYR A 186 12.08 8.44 13.02
CA TYR A 186 11.65 9.07 14.27
C TYR A 186 12.55 10.27 14.62
N ASN A 187 11.95 11.39 15.05
CA ASN A 187 12.63 12.60 15.50
C ASN A 187 11.95 13.15 16.76
N ASN A 188 11.87 12.31 17.80
CA ASN A 188 11.39 12.69 19.12
C ASN A 188 9.93 13.17 19.18
N GLN A 189 9.09 12.78 18.23
CA GLN A 189 7.66 13.09 18.28
C GLN A 189 7.01 12.49 19.54
N ASP A 190 5.94 13.14 20.01
CA ASP A 190 5.07 12.61 21.05
C ASP A 190 4.25 11.45 20.46
N VAL A 191 4.65 10.22 20.80
CA VAL A 191 4.03 8.99 20.28
C VAL A 191 2.58 8.81 20.73
N THR A 192 2.08 9.63 21.66
CA THR A 192 0.66 9.66 22.09
C THR A 192 -0.19 10.64 21.27
N LYS A 193 0.41 11.37 20.32
CA LYS A 193 -0.24 12.42 19.55
C LYS A 193 0.10 12.38 18.06
N LEU A 194 0.43 11.21 17.54
CA LEU A 194 0.77 11.05 16.12
C LEU A 194 -0.49 11.16 15.28
N GLU A 195 -0.39 11.80 14.12
CA GLU A 195 -1.48 12.01 13.16
C GLU A 195 -0.89 11.96 11.75
N SER A 196 -1.39 11.07 10.90
CA SER A 196 -0.85 10.92 9.54
C SER A 196 -1.39 12.00 8.62
N LYS A 197 -2.64 12.42 8.88
CA LYS A 197 -3.36 13.42 8.09
C LYS A 197 -4.22 14.32 8.99
N PRO A 198 -3.59 15.22 9.76
CA PRO A 198 -4.32 16.17 10.60
C PRO A 198 -5.43 16.88 9.82
N GLY A 199 -6.62 16.97 10.42
CA GLY A 199 -7.77 17.63 9.81
C GLY A 199 -8.66 16.75 8.92
N SER A 200 -8.27 15.50 8.61
CA SER A 200 -9.19 14.59 7.93
C SER A 200 -10.42 14.30 8.81
N PRO A 201 -11.65 14.28 8.25
CA PRO A 201 -12.85 13.84 8.96
C PRO A 201 -12.93 12.31 9.13
N TYR A 202 -12.06 11.54 8.47
CA TYR A 202 -11.96 10.09 8.69
C TYR A 202 -10.75 9.80 9.57
N VAL A 203 -10.98 9.08 10.67
CA VAL A 203 -9.97 8.87 11.71
C VAL A 203 -9.93 7.40 12.10
N PHE A 204 -8.74 6.82 12.05
CA PHE A 204 -8.51 5.49 12.61
C PHE A 204 -7.62 5.60 13.84
N TYR A 205 -8.15 5.22 15.00
CA TYR A 205 -7.46 5.36 16.27
C TYR A 205 -6.71 4.09 16.66
N LEU A 206 -5.39 4.21 16.72
CA LEU A 206 -4.50 3.22 17.32
C LEU A 206 -4.46 3.48 18.83
N ASN A 207 -5.30 2.78 19.59
CA ASN A 207 -5.40 2.98 21.03
C ASN A 207 -4.24 2.30 21.75
N THR A 208 -3.22 3.08 22.08
CA THR A 208 -2.00 2.60 22.74
C THR A 208 -2.07 2.67 24.27
N ALA A 209 -3.20 3.08 24.87
CA ALA A 209 -3.26 3.38 26.29
C ALA A 209 -2.83 2.21 27.20
N ALA A 210 -3.18 0.97 26.86
CA ALA A 210 -2.82 -0.21 27.67
C ALA A 210 -1.36 -0.66 27.51
N VAL A 211 -0.60 -0.06 26.60
CA VAL A 211 0.81 -0.38 26.34
C VAL A 211 1.75 0.79 26.67
N MET A 212 1.22 1.82 27.33
CA MET A 212 1.92 3.05 27.69
C MET A 212 1.73 3.37 29.19
N SER A 213 2.72 4.00 29.80
CA SER A 213 2.61 4.73 31.07
C SER A 213 2.88 6.21 30.80
N GLY A 214 1.81 7.01 30.72
CA GLY A 214 1.90 8.38 30.18
C GLY A 214 2.40 8.36 28.73
N SER A 215 3.52 9.04 28.46
CA SER A 215 4.17 9.03 27.13
C SER A 215 5.28 7.97 26.98
N THR A 216 5.49 7.13 28.00
CA THR A 216 6.56 6.12 28.01
C THR A 216 5.99 4.75 27.64
N PRO A 217 6.46 4.08 26.57
CA PRO A 217 6.00 2.74 26.25
C PRO A 217 6.45 1.70 27.30
N LEU A 218 5.59 0.71 27.55
CA LEU A 218 5.84 -0.33 28.55
C LEU A 218 6.74 -1.45 28.01
N ASN A 219 7.39 -2.18 28.93
CA ASN A 219 8.12 -3.43 28.69
C ASN A 219 9.27 -3.31 27.66
N GLY A 220 10.10 -2.26 27.77
CA GLY A 220 11.31 -2.11 26.96
C GLY A 220 11.09 -1.65 25.52
N VAL A 221 9.84 -1.40 25.11
CA VAL A 221 9.51 -0.82 23.81
C VAL A 221 9.94 0.65 23.77
N THR A 222 10.63 1.05 22.71
CA THR A 222 11.09 2.43 22.54
C THR A 222 10.00 3.31 21.91
N LYS A 223 10.13 4.63 22.04
CA LYS A 223 9.26 5.57 21.31
C LYS A 223 9.42 5.43 19.79
N GLU A 224 10.64 5.18 19.33
CA GLU A 224 10.88 4.91 17.92
C GLU A 224 10.13 3.67 17.42
N ASN A 225 10.12 2.59 18.21
CA ASN A 225 9.33 1.40 17.90
C ASN A 225 7.83 1.72 17.79
N MET A 226 7.29 2.51 18.72
CA MET A 226 5.89 2.95 18.65
C MET A 226 5.61 3.84 17.43
N TYR A 227 6.56 4.74 17.10
CA TYR A 227 6.47 5.58 15.91
C TYR A 227 6.47 4.75 14.63
N ARG A 228 7.39 3.78 14.49
CA ARG A 228 7.45 2.90 13.31
C ARG A 228 6.20 2.02 13.19
N ALA A 229 5.63 1.57 14.31
CA ALA A 229 4.37 0.82 14.29
C ALA A 229 3.21 1.67 13.76
N TRP A 230 3.06 2.90 14.26
CA TRP A 230 2.07 3.84 13.74
C TRP A 230 2.32 4.21 12.28
N GLN A 231 3.58 4.49 11.93
CA GLN A 231 4.01 4.86 10.58
C GLN A 231 3.70 3.76 9.57
N SER A 232 3.98 2.50 9.94
CA SER A 232 3.67 1.33 9.10
C SER A 232 2.18 1.24 8.76
N VAL A 233 1.30 1.48 9.73
CA VAL A 233 -0.14 1.55 9.46
C VAL A 233 -0.45 2.76 8.59
N ALA A 234 0.09 3.93 8.92
CA ALA A 234 -0.17 5.17 8.18
C ALA A 234 0.24 5.08 6.70
N ASP A 235 1.37 4.46 6.38
CA ASP A 235 1.88 4.26 5.02
C ASP A 235 0.87 3.47 4.16
N GLN A 236 0.31 2.36 4.67
CA GLN A 236 -0.57 1.46 3.91
C GLN A 236 -1.97 2.03 3.61
N TYR A 237 -2.33 3.15 4.25
CA TYR A 237 -3.59 3.87 4.03
C TYR A 237 -3.35 5.31 3.58
N SER A 238 -2.12 5.66 3.21
CA SER A 238 -1.74 7.04 2.95
C SER A 238 -2.42 7.63 1.72
N MET A 239 -2.89 6.77 0.80
CA MET A 239 -3.64 7.12 -0.40
C MET A 239 -5.08 7.59 -0.11
N LEU A 240 -5.60 7.31 1.09
CA LEU A 240 -6.94 7.70 1.50
C LEU A 240 -6.90 8.98 2.33
N GLN A 241 -8.02 9.69 2.39
CA GLN A 241 -8.25 10.74 3.39
C GLN A 241 -8.46 10.12 4.78
N LEU A 242 -7.58 9.24 5.25
CA LEU A 242 -7.66 8.59 6.56
C LEU A 242 -6.54 9.12 7.46
N ASN A 243 -6.92 9.75 8.58
CA ASN A 243 -5.97 10.10 9.63
C ASN A 243 -5.78 8.90 10.56
N VAL A 244 -4.69 8.18 10.38
CA VAL A 244 -4.25 7.17 11.34
C VAL A 244 -3.59 7.91 12.50
N THR A 245 -4.14 7.74 13.70
CA THR A 245 -3.74 8.55 14.86
C THR A 245 -3.56 7.74 16.14
N THR A 246 -2.62 8.16 16.99
CA THR A 246 -2.54 7.75 18.40
C THR A 246 -3.11 8.81 19.35
N ASN A 247 -3.62 9.91 18.81
CA ASN A 247 -4.20 11.01 19.56
C ASN A 247 -5.67 10.74 19.90
N LYS A 248 -5.95 10.37 21.15
CA LYS A 248 -7.31 10.10 21.61
C LYS A 248 -8.26 11.29 21.42
N ALA A 249 -7.78 12.53 21.61
CA ALA A 249 -8.63 13.71 21.48
C ALA A 249 -9.13 13.91 20.05
N VAL A 250 -8.30 13.59 19.06
CA VAL A 250 -8.66 13.64 17.63
C VAL A 250 -9.71 12.58 17.31
N TYR A 251 -9.53 11.36 17.81
CA TYR A 251 -10.53 10.31 17.70
C TYR A 251 -11.85 10.68 18.34
N ASP A 252 -11.84 11.16 19.60
CA ASP A 252 -13.05 11.53 20.33
C ASP A 252 -13.82 12.65 19.60
N ALA A 253 -13.11 13.64 19.05
CA ALA A 253 -13.70 14.71 18.25
C ALA A 253 -14.32 14.19 16.94
N ALA A 254 -13.62 13.34 16.21
CA ALA A 254 -14.13 12.73 14.98
C ALA A 254 -15.33 11.81 15.26
N LYS A 255 -15.27 11.02 16.33
CA LYS A 255 -16.35 10.13 16.79
C LYS A 255 -17.60 10.94 17.13
N ALA A 256 -17.44 12.04 17.87
CA ALA A 256 -18.55 12.93 18.23
C ALA A 256 -19.16 13.61 17.00
N SER A 257 -18.34 13.96 16.00
CA SER A 257 -18.80 14.53 14.74
C SER A 257 -19.57 13.51 13.88
N SER A 258 -18.99 12.33 13.67
CA SER A 258 -19.59 11.22 12.91
C SER A 258 -18.86 9.90 13.18
N VAL A 259 -19.41 9.03 14.04
CA VAL A 259 -18.92 7.66 14.29
C VAL A 259 -18.66 6.87 13.00
N LEU A 260 -19.46 7.10 11.95
CA LEU A 260 -19.39 6.41 10.67
C LEU A 260 -18.08 6.64 9.89
N ARG A 261 -17.27 7.60 10.34
CA ARG A 261 -15.96 7.91 9.75
C ARG A 261 -14.81 7.52 10.68
N THR A 262 -15.08 6.69 11.68
CA THR A 262 -14.09 6.34 12.70
C THR A 262 -13.88 4.84 12.82
N GLY A 263 -12.64 4.45 13.04
CA GLY A 263 -12.24 3.09 13.42
C GLY A 263 -11.38 3.10 14.67
N ILE A 264 -11.26 1.96 15.34
CA ILE A 264 -10.47 1.83 16.57
C ILE A 264 -9.92 0.43 16.71
N ILE A 265 -8.63 0.34 17.04
CA ILE A 265 -7.97 -0.90 17.43
C ILE A 265 -7.25 -0.70 18.77
N ASN A 266 -7.42 -1.65 19.68
CA ASN A 266 -6.82 -1.60 21.01
C ASN A 266 -5.52 -2.39 21.04
N PHE A 267 -4.41 -1.72 21.36
CA PHE A 267 -3.17 -2.40 21.68
C PHE A 267 -3.29 -3.01 23.08
N VAL A 268 -2.94 -4.29 23.24
CA VAL A 268 -3.00 -4.98 24.53
C VAL A 268 -1.64 -5.57 24.87
N ASN A 269 -1.20 -5.33 26.10
CA ASN A 269 0.11 -5.77 26.61
C ASN A 269 0.11 -7.23 27.06
N GLN A 270 -0.21 -8.15 26.16
CA GLN A 270 -0.23 -9.58 26.45
C GLN A 270 0.03 -10.41 25.18
N ASP A 271 0.39 -11.68 25.38
CA ASP A 271 0.49 -12.66 24.31
C ASP A 271 -0.91 -13.00 23.77
N GLY A 272 -1.02 -13.11 22.45
CA GLY A 272 -2.23 -13.59 21.80
C GLY A 272 -2.16 -13.35 20.29
N ARG A 273 -3.19 -13.80 19.60
CA ARG A 273 -3.39 -13.57 18.17
C ARG A 273 -4.23 -12.31 18.00
N SER A 274 -3.72 -11.35 17.24
CA SER A 274 -4.48 -10.15 16.87
C SER A 274 -5.71 -10.52 16.07
N PHE A 275 -6.75 -9.69 16.18
CA PHE A 275 -7.97 -9.86 15.42
C PHE A 275 -8.77 -8.55 15.37
N ALA A 276 -9.58 -8.40 14.33
CA ALA A 276 -10.52 -7.31 14.19
C ALA A 276 -11.85 -7.79 13.57
N PRO A 277 -13.01 -7.27 14.04
CA PRO A 277 -14.29 -7.62 13.44
C PRO A 277 -14.40 -7.04 12.04
N VAL A 278 -14.75 -7.86 11.06
CA VAL A 278 -14.88 -7.45 9.66
C VAL A 278 -15.98 -6.40 9.50
N HIS A 279 -15.74 -5.32 8.73
CA HIS A 279 -16.66 -4.19 8.54
C HIS A 279 -17.01 -3.38 9.81
N SER A 280 -16.18 -3.44 10.86
CA SER A 280 -16.40 -2.65 12.08
C SER A 280 -16.01 -1.17 11.97
N PHE A 281 -15.32 -0.75 10.90
CA PHE A 281 -15.13 0.67 10.61
C PHE A 281 -16.48 1.40 10.52
N GLY A 282 -16.57 2.58 11.09
CA GLY A 282 -17.82 3.29 11.25
C GLY A 282 -18.66 2.84 12.45
N THR A 283 -18.08 2.06 13.37
CA THR A 283 -18.72 1.61 14.62
C THR A 283 -17.81 1.81 15.83
N THR A 284 -18.33 1.51 17.03
CA THR A 284 -17.52 1.49 18.26
C THR A 284 -16.92 0.11 18.55
N SER A 285 -17.19 -0.90 17.71
CA SER A 285 -16.60 -2.22 17.85
C SER A 285 -15.11 -2.18 17.49
N ALA A 286 -14.27 -2.42 18.49
CA ALA A 286 -12.83 -2.34 18.35
C ALA A 286 -12.20 -3.69 18.00
N GLY A 287 -11.10 -3.65 17.26
CA GLY A 287 -10.18 -4.77 17.13
C GLY A 287 -9.22 -4.84 18.32
N THR A 288 -8.47 -5.92 18.39
CA THR A 288 -7.43 -6.15 19.40
C THR A 288 -6.12 -6.47 18.71
N LEU A 289 -5.09 -5.69 19.04
CA LEU A 289 -3.73 -5.89 18.58
C LEU A 289 -2.89 -6.39 19.75
N TYR A 290 -2.60 -7.69 19.76
CA TYR A 290 -1.85 -8.33 20.84
C TYR A 290 -0.36 -8.03 20.71
N ARG A 291 0.24 -7.64 21.82
CA ARG A 291 1.62 -7.20 21.91
C ARG A 291 2.38 -8.09 22.89
N ASN A 292 3.26 -8.94 22.37
CA ASN A 292 4.23 -9.69 23.18
C ASN A 292 5.58 -8.94 23.22
N PRO A 293 5.96 -8.32 24.34
CA PRO A 293 7.26 -7.68 24.48
C PRO A 293 8.42 -8.66 24.77
N ALA A 294 8.14 -9.90 25.20
CA ALA A 294 9.15 -10.91 25.54
C ALA A 294 9.62 -11.76 24.34
N SER A 295 9.00 -11.62 23.16
CA SER A 295 9.33 -12.41 21.96
C SER A 295 10.60 -11.93 21.23
N GLY A 296 11.23 -10.83 21.64
CA GLY A 296 12.40 -10.26 20.95
C GLY A 296 12.08 -9.74 19.53
N PHE A 297 10.79 -9.51 19.26
CA PHE A 297 10.25 -9.09 17.98
C PHE A 297 10.65 -7.65 17.64
N ASP A 298 10.98 -7.37 16.36
CA ASP A 298 10.97 -5.97 15.90
C ASP A 298 9.55 -5.44 15.97
N TYR A 299 9.35 -4.69 17.03
CA TYR A 299 8.11 -4.02 17.32
C TYR A 299 7.68 -3.06 16.20
N GLY A 300 8.60 -2.34 15.56
CA GLY A 300 8.23 -1.27 14.63
C GLY A 300 7.57 -1.78 13.35
N TYR A 301 8.26 -2.67 12.63
CA TYR A 301 7.76 -3.25 11.39
C TYR A 301 6.60 -4.20 11.65
N GLY A 302 6.79 -5.17 12.53
CA GLY A 302 5.92 -6.33 12.53
C GLY A 302 4.56 -6.06 13.14
N ILE A 303 4.49 -5.37 14.29
CA ILE A 303 3.18 -4.96 14.86
C ILE A 303 2.48 -3.92 13.98
N GLY A 304 3.27 -3.14 13.24
CA GLY A 304 2.77 -2.16 12.28
C GLY A 304 2.07 -2.84 11.10
N MET A 305 2.69 -3.87 10.52
CA MET A 305 2.09 -4.71 9.49
C MET A 305 0.88 -5.50 9.99
N THR A 306 0.96 -6.08 11.20
CA THR A 306 -0.24 -6.66 11.84
C THR A 306 -1.33 -5.60 11.96
N GLY A 307 -1.01 -4.41 12.45
CA GLY A 307 -1.97 -3.32 12.58
C GLY A 307 -2.61 -2.94 11.25
N ALA A 308 -1.83 -2.83 10.18
CA ALA A 308 -2.36 -2.52 8.85
C ALA A 308 -3.33 -3.60 8.34
N HIS A 309 -3.01 -4.87 8.59
CA HIS A 309 -3.86 -6.02 8.27
C HIS A 309 -5.19 -6.01 9.04
N GLU A 310 -5.14 -5.79 10.35
CA GLU A 310 -6.34 -5.76 11.20
C GLU A 310 -7.24 -4.55 10.91
N VAL A 311 -6.63 -3.40 10.59
CA VAL A 311 -7.37 -2.24 10.06
C VAL A 311 -8.10 -2.64 8.77
N GLY A 312 -7.50 -3.50 7.93
CA GLY A 312 -8.09 -4.01 6.69
C GLY A 312 -9.34 -4.83 6.97
N HIS A 313 -9.31 -5.71 7.96
CA HIS A 313 -10.52 -6.38 8.43
C HIS A 313 -11.60 -5.39 8.87
N GLN A 314 -11.27 -4.38 9.67
CA GLN A 314 -12.26 -3.36 10.05
C GLN A 314 -12.86 -2.64 8.83
N MET A 315 -12.08 -2.44 7.78
CA MET A 315 -12.53 -1.90 6.49
C MET A 315 -13.30 -2.92 5.64
N GLY A 316 -13.26 -4.21 5.95
CA GLY A 316 -14.11 -5.23 5.34
C GLY A 316 -13.40 -6.33 4.58
N MET A 317 -12.09 -6.32 4.49
CA MET A 317 -11.34 -7.31 3.72
C MET A 317 -11.24 -8.64 4.45
N LEU A 318 -11.22 -9.74 3.70
CA LEU A 318 -10.82 -11.05 4.17
C LEU A 318 -9.38 -11.37 3.74
N HIS A 319 -8.83 -12.46 4.26
CA HIS A 319 -7.52 -12.94 3.84
C HIS A 319 -7.49 -13.26 2.35
N ASP A 320 -6.37 -12.93 1.72
CA ASP A 320 -6.13 -13.12 0.30
C ASP A 320 -5.97 -14.61 -0.07
N GLY A 321 -5.42 -15.39 0.87
CA GLY A 321 -5.23 -16.86 0.82
C GLY A 321 -4.46 -17.39 -0.40
N GLY A 322 -3.92 -18.60 -0.29
CA GLY A 322 -3.01 -19.15 -1.30
C GLY A 322 -2.92 -20.67 -1.35
N GLY A 323 -2.82 -21.23 -2.56
CA GLY A 323 -2.36 -22.61 -2.80
C GLY A 323 -3.16 -23.69 -2.04
N THR A 324 -2.51 -24.80 -1.64
CA THR A 324 -3.15 -26.01 -1.06
C THR A 324 -3.75 -25.82 0.35
N GLY A 325 -4.61 -24.81 0.55
CA GLY A 325 -5.42 -24.61 1.74
C GLY A 325 -4.79 -23.75 2.85
N GLY A 326 -3.80 -22.91 2.53
CA GLY A 326 -3.23 -21.97 3.51
C GLY A 326 -4.14 -20.76 3.75
N GLU A 327 -4.25 -20.32 5.00
CA GLU A 327 -5.01 -19.13 5.42
C GLU A 327 -4.52 -17.85 4.73
N TYR A 328 -3.20 -17.74 4.54
CA TYR A 328 -2.55 -16.57 3.95
C TYR A 328 -1.78 -16.94 2.69
N PHE A 329 -1.72 -16.00 1.75
CA PHE A 329 -0.78 -16.09 0.64
C PHE A 329 0.62 -15.63 1.07
N GLU A 330 1.64 -16.44 0.78
CA GLU A 330 3.03 -16.19 1.19
C GLU A 330 3.73 -15.07 0.40
N GLY A 331 3.10 -14.56 -0.66
CA GLY A 331 3.71 -13.63 -1.60
C GLY A 331 4.57 -14.34 -2.65
N ILE A 332 5.22 -13.54 -3.50
CA ILE A 332 6.04 -13.99 -4.61
C ILE A 332 7.47 -13.48 -4.43
N ALA A 333 8.34 -14.32 -3.88
CA ALA A 333 9.71 -13.97 -3.54
C ALA A 333 10.53 -13.43 -4.71
N ALA A 334 10.29 -13.91 -5.94
CA ALA A 334 10.96 -13.43 -7.15
C ALA A 334 10.77 -11.93 -7.39
N PHE A 335 9.63 -11.39 -6.96
CA PHE A 335 9.31 -9.97 -7.04
C PHE A 335 9.34 -9.29 -5.68
N GLN A 336 9.74 -9.98 -4.60
CA GLN A 336 9.68 -9.49 -3.22
C GLN A 336 8.36 -8.78 -2.89
N TRP A 337 7.25 -9.35 -3.37
CA TRP A 337 5.92 -8.78 -3.27
C TRP A 337 4.99 -9.71 -2.49
N GLY A 338 4.09 -9.15 -1.70
CA GLY A 338 2.98 -9.88 -1.09
C GLY A 338 1.80 -8.96 -0.81
N PRO A 339 0.57 -9.46 -0.71
CA PRO A 339 -0.56 -8.62 -0.39
C PRO A 339 -0.65 -8.35 1.11
N ILE A 340 -1.24 -7.22 1.49
CA ILE A 340 -1.42 -6.82 2.91
C ILE A 340 -2.30 -7.83 3.65
N MET A 341 -3.34 -8.36 3.00
CA MET A 341 -4.20 -9.42 3.55
C MET A 341 -3.60 -10.83 3.40
N GLY A 342 -2.30 -10.94 3.08
CA GLY A 342 -1.53 -12.18 3.03
C GLY A 342 -0.54 -12.33 4.19
N ASN A 343 0.46 -13.18 3.99
CA ASN A 343 1.47 -13.48 5.00
C ASN A 343 2.66 -12.51 4.89
N TYR A 344 2.57 -11.38 5.59
CA TYR A 344 3.65 -10.40 5.62
C TYR A 344 4.94 -10.90 6.31
N TRP A 345 4.89 -12.03 7.02
CA TRP A 345 6.07 -12.59 7.70
C TRP A 345 7.13 -13.11 6.73
N MET A 346 6.74 -13.66 5.58
CA MET A 346 7.70 -14.12 4.57
C MET A 346 8.45 -12.96 3.93
N GLY A 347 7.74 -11.85 3.73
CA GLY A 347 8.33 -10.64 3.17
C GLY A 347 9.26 -9.88 4.11
N GLY A 348 9.23 -10.17 5.42
CA GLY A 348 10.09 -9.51 6.41
C GLY A 348 11.60 -9.75 6.23
N SER A 349 11.97 -10.75 5.42
CA SER A 349 13.37 -11.05 5.07
C SER A 349 13.83 -10.40 3.75
N TRP A 350 12.94 -9.73 3.02
CA TRP A 350 13.24 -9.14 1.72
C TRP A 350 13.79 -7.72 1.88
N THR A 351 14.88 -7.42 1.19
CA THR A 351 15.54 -6.11 1.24
C THR A 351 14.67 -4.99 0.66
N ASN A 352 13.87 -5.29 -0.35
CA ASN A 352 12.94 -4.36 -0.99
C ASN A 352 11.52 -4.94 -1.06
N GLN A 353 11.01 -5.32 0.10
CA GLN A 353 9.64 -5.75 0.26
C GLN A 353 8.65 -4.71 -0.31
N LEU A 354 7.64 -5.21 -1.01
CA LEU A 354 6.51 -4.44 -1.50
C LEU A 354 5.24 -5.12 -0.99
N PHE A 355 4.51 -4.44 -0.10
CA PHE A 355 3.19 -4.89 0.31
C PHE A 355 2.15 -4.01 -0.34
N THR A 356 1.11 -4.61 -0.92
CA THR A 356 0.05 -3.83 -1.58
C THR A 356 -1.32 -4.41 -1.26
N TRP A 357 -2.36 -3.62 -1.51
CA TRP A 357 -3.72 -4.17 -1.58
C TRP A 357 -3.87 -5.06 -2.83
N SER A 358 -4.84 -5.95 -2.80
CA SER A 358 -5.04 -7.01 -3.78
C SER A 358 -6.44 -6.96 -4.38
N LYS A 359 -6.55 -7.50 -5.59
CA LYS A 359 -7.84 -7.98 -6.12
C LYS A 359 -7.81 -9.43 -6.55
N GLY A 360 -6.88 -10.18 -5.96
CA GLY A 360 -6.65 -11.61 -6.21
C GLY A 360 -6.18 -11.93 -7.63
N GLU A 361 -5.38 -11.07 -8.27
CA GLU A 361 -4.98 -11.28 -9.68
C GLU A 361 -3.96 -12.43 -9.87
N TYR A 362 -3.32 -12.87 -8.79
CA TYR A 362 -2.30 -13.92 -8.82
C TYR A 362 -2.90 -15.32 -8.89
N ASN A 363 -2.15 -16.24 -9.51
CA ASN A 363 -2.64 -17.58 -9.89
C ASN A 363 -3.20 -18.39 -8.72
N THR A 364 -2.62 -18.22 -7.53
CA THR A 364 -2.98 -18.99 -6.34
C THR A 364 -4.00 -18.30 -5.43
N ALA A 365 -4.51 -17.11 -5.80
CA ALA A 365 -5.43 -16.38 -4.90
C ALA A 365 -6.73 -17.14 -4.73
N SER A 366 -7.06 -17.46 -3.48
CA SER A 366 -8.34 -18.07 -3.10
C SER A 366 -9.42 -17.04 -2.80
N ASN A 367 -9.04 -15.80 -2.52
CA ASN A 367 -9.92 -14.65 -2.42
C ASN A 367 -9.69 -13.70 -3.62
N LYS A 368 -10.77 -13.11 -4.12
CA LYS A 368 -10.81 -12.20 -5.28
C LYS A 368 -11.56 -10.90 -4.96
N GLU A 369 -11.68 -10.57 -3.68
CA GLU A 369 -12.22 -9.28 -3.21
C GLU A 369 -11.42 -8.12 -3.80
N ASP A 370 -12.09 -7.02 -4.16
CA ASP A 370 -11.42 -5.79 -4.63
C ASP A 370 -11.21 -4.87 -3.43
N ASP A 371 -10.03 -4.95 -2.81
CA ASP A 371 -9.70 -4.26 -1.55
C ASP A 371 -9.86 -2.72 -1.66
N LEU A 372 -9.38 -2.13 -2.76
CA LEU A 372 -9.50 -0.70 -3.00
C LEU A 372 -10.96 -0.27 -3.14
N LYS A 373 -11.80 -1.05 -3.83
CA LYS A 373 -13.24 -0.80 -3.89
C LYS A 373 -13.89 -0.93 -2.51
N ILE A 374 -13.51 -1.92 -1.71
CA ILE A 374 -14.05 -2.11 -0.36
C ILE A 374 -13.80 -0.85 0.48
N MET A 375 -12.57 -0.33 0.52
CA MET A 375 -12.26 0.90 1.28
C MET A 375 -12.99 2.13 0.73
N THR A 376 -13.00 2.31 -0.58
CA THR A 376 -13.37 3.59 -1.19
C THR A 376 -14.85 3.71 -1.54
N VAL A 377 -15.50 2.59 -1.80
CA VAL A 377 -16.92 2.52 -2.17
C VAL A 377 -17.75 1.96 -1.02
N ASP A 378 -17.35 0.81 -0.49
CA ASP A 378 -18.21 0.09 0.47
C ASP A 378 -18.11 0.69 1.88
N GLU A 379 -16.91 1.12 2.30
CA GLU A 379 -16.67 1.88 3.53
C GLU A 379 -16.64 3.41 3.32
N ALA A 380 -16.72 3.86 2.06
CA ALA A 380 -16.82 5.26 1.67
C ALA A 380 -15.71 6.17 2.24
N VAL A 381 -14.48 5.66 2.34
CA VAL A 381 -13.28 6.45 2.67
C VAL A 381 -12.68 6.97 1.36
N PRO A 382 -12.75 8.28 1.07
CA PRO A 382 -12.31 8.80 -0.22
C PRO A 382 -10.79 8.75 -0.36
N TYR A 383 -10.32 8.60 -1.59
CA TYR A 383 -8.93 8.88 -1.94
C TYR A 383 -8.54 10.31 -1.59
N MET A 384 -7.25 10.54 -1.40
CA MET A 384 -6.66 11.87 -1.39
C MET A 384 -7.00 12.61 -2.69
N ALA A 385 -6.96 13.94 -2.64
CA ALA A 385 -6.97 14.72 -3.87
C ALA A 385 -5.61 14.56 -4.55
N ASP A 386 -5.64 14.34 -5.86
CA ASP A 386 -4.48 14.35 -6.75
C ASP A 386 -3.70 15.66 -6.56
N ASP A 387 -2.40 15.56 -6.25
CA ASP A 387 -1.51 16.69 -5.98
C ASP A 387 -0.87 17.29 -7.24
N ASN A 388 -1.20 16.74 -8.41
CA ASN A 388 -0.62 17.08 -9.71
C ASN A 388 -1.63 17.05 -10.88
N VAL A 389 -2.93 17.29 -10.61
CA VAL A 389 -4.04 17.27 -11.59
C VAL A 389 -3.73 17.96 -12.93
N ASN A 390 -3.02 19.08 -12.90
CA ASN A 390 -2.74 19.90 -14.10
C ASN A 390 -1.29 19.77 -14.60
N GLY A 391 -0.49 18.89 -14.00
CA GLY A 391 0.96 18.94 -14.12
C GLY A 391 1.57 20.10 -13.33
N LYS A 392 2.85 19.97 -12.97
CA LYS A 392 3.65 21.04 -12.35
C LYS A 392 5.03 21.15 -12.99
N PRO A 393 5.70 22.32 -13.00
CA PRO A 393 7.07 22.40 -13.47
C PRO A 393 8.00 21.54 -12.61
N LEU A 394 8.99 20.88 -13.23
CA LEU A 394 10.10 20.29 -12.49
C LEU A 394 10.92 21.43 -11.87
N ALA A 395 11.00 21.47 -10.54
CA ALA A 395 11.68 22.52 -9.83
C ALA A 395 13.20 22.31 -9.88
N LEU A 396 13.92 23.28 -10.47
CA LEU A 396 15.37 23.26 -10.58
C LEU A 396 15.98 24.33 -9.67
N ARG A 397 16.91 23.93 -8.80
CA ARG A 397 17.75 24.86 -8.04
C ARG A 397 18.95 25.30 -8.87
N ALA A 398 19.79 26.17 -8.26
CA ALA A 398 21.02 26.66 -8.88
C ALA A 398 21.87 25.50 -9.42
N GLY A 399 22.42 25.66 -10.63
CA GLY A 399 23.19 24.61 -11.29
C GLY A 399 22.37 23.45 -11.86
N GLY A 400 21.03 23.56 -11.90
CA GLY A 400 20.16 22.52 -12.44
C GLY A 400 19.89 21.37 -11.47
N GLU A 401 20.16 21.55 -10.18
CA GLU A 401 19.88 20.53 -9.17
C GLU A 401 18.37 20.26 -9.06
N ILE A 402 18.00 18.98 -9.09
CA ILE A 402 16.66 18.49 -8.77
C ILE A 402 16.70 18.02 -7.31
N ASN A 403 16.03 18.75 -6.43
CA ASN A 403 16.05 18.49 -4.99
C ASN A 403 14.74 17.83 -4.51
N PRO A 404 14.81 16.78 -3.66
CA PRO A 404 13.63 16.04 -3.19
C PRO A 404 12.69 16.82 -2.27
N ALA A 405 13.14 17.95 -1.71
CA ALA A 405 12.27 18.84 -0.94
C ALA A 405 11.30 19.62 -1.84
N ASP A 406 11.66 19.85 -3.11
CA ASP A 406 10.87 20.64 -4.05
C ASP A 406 10.16 19.75 -5.09
N ASN A 407 10.65 18.53 -5.29
CA ASN A 407 10.22 17.61 -6.34
C ASN A 407 9.73 16.29 -5.74
N TRP A 408 8.47 16.25 -5.35
CA TRP A 408 7.79 15.09 -4.79
C TRP A 408 6.29 15.13 -5.12
N GLY A 409 5.61 14.01 -4.92
CA GLY A 409 4.16 13.88 -5.12
C GLY A 409 3.64 12.57 -4.57
N GLN A 410 2.35 12.31 -4.80
CA GLN A 410 1.68 11.10 -4.35
C GLN A 410 0.87 10.48 -5.50
N ILE A 411 1.17 9.21 -5.82
CA ILE A 411 0.26 8.40 -6.62
C ILE A 411 -0.82 7.84 -5.72
N GLU A 412 -1.97 8.50 -5.66
CA GLU A 412 -3.02 8.20 -4.68
C GLU A 412 -4.11 7.24 -5.21
N ARG A 413 -4.20 7.04 -6.52
CA ARG A 413 -5.07 6.04 -7.14
C ARG A 413 -4.42 5.39 -8.36
N ASN A 414 -4.91 4.23 -8.75
CA ASN A 414 -4.32 3.45 -9.86
C ASN A 414 -4.55 4.04 -11.26
N THR A 415 -5.35 5.10 -11.34
CA THR A 415 -5.58 5.93 -12.51
C THR A 415 -4.85 7.27 -12.46
N ASP A 416 -4.11 7.54 -11.39
CA ASP A 416 -3.34 8.77 -11.24
C ASP A 416 -2.01 8.70 -12.00
N THR A 417 -1.58 9.87 -12.46
CA THR A 417 -0.36 10.07 -13.21
C THR A 417 0.11 11.50 -13.00
N ASP A 418 1.28 11.63 -12.38
CA ASP A 418 1.91 12.90 -12.09
C ASP A 418 2.76 13.36 -13.27
N VAL A 419 2.54 14.60 -13.71
CA VAL A 419 3.27 15.18 -14.84
C VAL A 419 4.15 16.34 -14.40
N PHE A 420 5.45 16.26 -14.70
CA PHE A 420 6.41 17.33 -14.50
C PHE A 420 6.92 17.88 -15.82
N THR A 421 6.84 19.19 -16.03
CA THR A 421 7.33 19.82 -17.27
C THR A 421 8.70 20.44 -17.08
N PHE A 422 9.56 20.33 -18.09
CA PHE A 422 10.84 21.03 -18.13
C PHE A 422 11.27 21.32 -19.56
N SER A 423 12.08 22.37 -19.73
CA SER A 423 12.54 22.84 -21.03
C SER A 423 14.05 22.96 -21.06
N LEU A 424 14.62 22.70 -22.22
CA LEU A 424 16.05 22.80 -22.50
C LEU A 424 16.26 23.78 -23.65
N SER A 425 16.96 24.89 -23.41
CA SER A 425 17.30 25.88 -24.44
C SER A 425 18.43 25.42 -25.37
N SER A 426 19.22 24.44 -24.93
CA SER A 426 20.25 23.73 -25.68
C SER A 426 20.19 22.25 -25.31
N ALA A 427 20.91 21.38 -26.02
CA ALA A 427 21.08 20.00 -25.54
C ALA A 427 21.57 19.99 -24.08
N GLY A 428 21.15 18.99 -23.31
CA GLY A 428 21.46 18.85 -21.90
C GLY A 428 21.49 17.39 -21.46
N THR A 429 22.01 17.14 -20.26
CA THR A 429 22.08 15.81 -19.68
C THR A 429 21.24 15.74 -18.42
N LEU A 430 20.29 14.80 -18.39
CA LEU A 430 19.47 14.48 -17.22
C LEU A 430 20.10 13.30 -16.47
N ASN A 431 20.41 13.53 -15.20
CA ASN A 431 20.59 12.48 -14.20
C ASN A 431 19.44 12.61 -13.21
N LEU A 432 18.63 11.57 -13.05
CA LEU A 432 17.43 11.64 -12.22
C LEU A 432 17.16 10.28 -11.60
N ARG A 433 16.93 10.26 -10.29
CA ARG A 433 16.41 9.12 -9.54
C ARG A 433 15.10 9.50 -8.88
N VAL A 434 14.13 8.61 -8.95
CA VAL A 434 12.81 8.73 -8.33
C VAL A 434 12.63 7.52 -7.42
N ASP A 435 12.47 7.77 -6.12
CA ASP A 435 12.22 6.69 -5.15
C ASP A 435 10.87 6.89 -4.45
N PRO A 436 10.20 5.79 -4.06
CA PRO A 436 9.19 5.84 -3.03
C PRO A 436 9.85 6.31 -1.71
N ILE A 437 9.13 7.11 -0.94
CA ILE A 437 9.67 7.76 0.27
C ILE A 437 8.98 7.35 1.59
N GLU A 438 7.96 6.51 1.50
CA GLU A 438 7.34 5.89 2.69
C GLU A 438 8.22 4.78 3.27
N TYR A 439 8.11 4.56 4.59
CA TYR A 439 8.91 3.55 5.27
C TYR A 439 8.52 2.15 4.80
N LEU A 440 7.21 1.88 4.78
CA LEU A 440 6.62 0.75 4.08
C LEU A 440 5.98 1.23 2.79
N ARG A 441 6.71 1.02 1.70
CA ARG A 441 6.26 1.36 0.35
C ARG A 441 5.21 0.38 -0.16
N MET A 442 4.18 0.97 -0.77
CA MET A 442 3.25 0.31 -1.68
C MET A 442 3.57 0.67 -3.14
N LEU A 443 4.29 1.77 -3.37
CA LEU A 443 4.60 2.28 -4.71
C LEU A 443 5.82 1.57 -5.29
N ASP A 444 5.61 0.98 -6.46
CA ASP A 444 6.63 0.68 -7.46
C ASP A 444 6.65 1.81 -8.48
N VAL A 445 7.76 2.54 -8.63
CA VAL A 445 7.80 3.75 -9.46
C VAL A 445 8.01 3.40 -10.94
N ASP A 446 7.09 3.83 -11.80
CA ASP A 446 7.26 3.85 -13.26
C ASP A 446 7.37 5.29 -13.76
N ALA A 447 8.52 5.66 -14.30
CA ALA A 447 8.79 6.99 -14.80
C ALA A 447 9.08 6.99 -16.31
N THR A 448 8.49 7.93 -17.04
CA THR A 448 8.65 8.08 -18.48
C THR A 448 8.98 9.52 -18.85
N ILE A 449 10.03 9.74 -19.64
CA ILE A 449 10.32 11.01 -20.29
C ILE A 449 9.70 11.00 -21.68
N THR A 450 8.90 12.02 -21.99
CA THR A 450 8.31 12.25 -23.32
C THR A 450 8.65 13.64 -23.82
N THR A 451 8.63 13.83 -25.14
CA THR A 451 8.61 15.18 -25.74
C THR A 451 7.26 15.84 -25.48
N ALA A 452 7.16 17.16 -25.66
CA ALA A 452 5.88 17.86 -25.59
C ALA A 452 4.80 17.30 -26.55
N ALA A 453 5.22 16.71 -27.68
CA ALA A 453 4.33 16.04 -28.63
C ALA A 453 3.89 14.63 -28.19
N GLY A 454 4.35 14.14 -27.03
CA GLY A 454 4.00 12.83 -26.47
C GLY A 454 4.87 11.67 -26.94
N ALA A 455 5.93 11.91 -27.72
CA ALA A 455 6.84 10.83 -28.13
C ALA A 455 7.70 10.40 -26.93
N GLN A 456 7.67 9.10 -26.60
CA GLN A 456 8.51 8.56 -25.53
C GLN A 456 9.99 8.62 -25.90
N VAL A 457 10.78 9.23 -25.01
CA VAL A 457 12.23 9.36 -25.12
C VAL A 457 12.92 8.28 -24.32
N ALA A 458 12.47 8.08 -23.07
CA ALA A 458 13.02 7.09 -22.16
C ALA A 458 11.95 6.65 -21.16
N ARG A 459 12.06 5.43 -20.64
CA ARG A 459 11.23 4.91 -19.54
C ARG A 459 12.10 4.11 -18.59
N SER A 460 11.82 4.19 -17.30
CA SER A 460 12.53 3.48 -16.25
C SER A 460 11.57 3.00 -15.16
N ASN A 461 11.69 1.73 -14.82
CA ASN A 461 11.00 1.05 -13.73
C ASN A 461 11.94 -0.08 -13.29
N LEU A 462 12.71 0.16 -12.24
CA LEU A 462 13.78 -0.74 -11.79
C LEU A 462 13.16 -1.83 -10.90
N SER A 463 12.99 -3.01 -11.50
CA SER A 463 12.41 -4.18 -10.84
C SER A 463 13.08 -4.46 -9.50
N VAL A 464 12.27 -4.81 -8.49
CA VAL A 464 12.66 -5.04 -7.10
C VAL A 464 13.15 -3.78 -6.37
N ASN A 465 13.84 -2.86 -7.02
CA ASN A 465 14.32 -1.63 -6.40
C ASN A 465 13.19 -0.63 -6.11
N ARG A 466 12.07 -0.74 -6.82
CA ARG A 466 10.87 0.12 -6.73
C ARG A 466 11.09 1.56 -7.15
N SER A 467 12.19 1.82 -7.83
CA SER A 467 12.62 3.16 -8.20
C SER A 467 12.68 3.29 -9.72
N ALA A 468 12.74 4.53 -10.19
CA ALA A 468 13.10 4.82 -11.57
C ALA A 468 14.39 5.62 -11.61
N GLU A 469 15.23 5.35 -12.61
CA GLU A 469 16.51 6.04 -12.79
C GLU A 469 16.80 6.33 -14.25
N PHE A 470 17.27 7.54 -14.51
CA PHE A 470 17.81 8.01 -15.78
C PHE A 470 19.26 8.45 -15.52
N LEU A 471 20.22 7.72 -16.08
CA LEU A 471 21.65 8.01 -15.94
C LEU A 471 22.21 8.56 -17.25
N ASN A 472 22.79 9.75 -17.18
CA ASN A 472 23.40 10.44 -18.31
C ASN A 472 22.49 10.51 -19.54
N LEU A 473 21.18 10.72 -19.35
CA LEU A 473 20.23 10.78 -20.44
C LEU A 473 20.43 12.09 -21.20
N ASN A 474 20.94 11.99 -22.43
CA ASN A 474 21.12 13.15 -23.29
C ASN A 474 19.77 13.54 -23.92
N LEU A 475 19.40 14.80 -23.75
CA LEU A 475 18.19 15.39 -24.27
C LEU A 475 18.59 16.54 -25.21
N ALA A 476 17.89 16.66 -26.34
CA ALA A 476 18.07 17.79 -27.23
C ALA A 476 17.45 19.05 -26.63
N ALA A 477 17.68 20.20 -27.27
CA ALA A 477 16.89 21.39 -26.95
C ALA A 477 15.41 21.11 -27.24
N GLY A 478 14.53 21.52 -26.34
CA GLY A 478 13.09 21.32 -26.49
C GLY A 478 12.37 21.18 -25.16
N ASP A 479 11.06 20.97 -25.26
CA ASP A 479 10.15 20.82 -24.14
C ASP A 479 9.86 19.34 -23.88
N TYR A 480 9.91 18.96 -22.61
CA TYR A 480 9.76 17.60 -22.15
C TYR A 480 8.74 17.49 -21.01
N LYS A 481 8.17 16.30 -20.89
CA LYS A 481 7.37 15.88 -19.74
C LYS A 481 8.01 14.67 -19.10
N LEU A 482 8.24 14.71 -17.79
CA LEU A 482 8.45 13.56 -16.94
C LEU A 482 7.09 13.13 -16.40
N ILE A 483 6.72 11.89 -16.66
CA ILE A 483 5.45 11.29 -16.26
C ILE A 483 5.78 10.21 -15.22
N ILE A 484 5.15 10.28 -14.04
CA ILE A 484 5.33 9.34 -12.95
C ILE A 484 3.98 8.68 -12.65
N GLN A 485 3.97 7.36 -12.53
CA GLN A 485 2.78 6.58 -12.21
C GLN A 485 3.16 5.30 -11.43
N GLY A 486 2.15 4.58 -10.94
CA GLY A 486 2.32 3.25 -10.37
C GLY A 486 2.76 2.21 -11.40
N GLY A 487 3.84 1.49 -11.08
CA GLY A 487 4.45 0.43 -11.85
C GLY A 487 3.89 -0.98 -11.57
N ALA A 488 4.45 -1.96 -12.24
CA ALA A 488 4.05 -3.37 -12.19
C ALA A 488 5.24 -4.26 -12.55
N GLU A 489 5.32 -5.45 -11.96
CA GLU A 489 6.38 -6.41 -12.25
C GLU A 489 5.83 -7.81 -12.52
N GLY A 490 6.42 -8.49 -13.52
CA GLY A 490 5.96 -9.79 -13.98
C GLY A 490 4.62 -9.69 -14.71
N THR A 491 3.77 -10.70 -14.52
CA THR A 491 2.37 -10.67 -14.95
C THR A 491 1.49 -10.78 -13.72
N PRO A 492 0.22 -10.32 -13.73
CA PRO A 492 -0.63 -10.45 -12.56
C PRO A 492 -0.74 -11.90 -12.06
N ALA A 493 -0.66 -12.89 -12.97
CA ALA A 493 -0.63 -14.31 -12.68
C ALA A 493 0.60 -14.77 -11.85
N ASN A 494 1.75 -14.14 -12.05
CA ASN A 494 3.04 -14.47 -11.44
C ASN A 494 3.86 -13.17 -11.25
N GLY A 495 3.37 -12.29 -10.39
CA GLY A 495 3.83 -10.92 -10.22
C GLY A 495 2.72 -10.05 -9.63
N PHE A 496 2.77 -8.76 -9.87
CA PHE A 496 1.74 -7.81 -9.46
C PHE A 496 1.46 -6.79 -10.56
N SER A 497 0.21 -6.33 -10.64
CA SER A 497 -0.18 -5.25 -11.53
C SER A 497 -0.01 -3.89 -10.85
N LYS A 498 -0.22 -2.80 -11.60
CA LYS A 498 -0.25 -1.45 -11.04
C LYS A 498 -1.48 -1.14 -10.18
N TYR A 499 -2.37 -2.11 -9.97
CA TYR A 499 -3.64 -1.95 -9.25
C TYR A 499 -3.50 -1.25 -7.90
N SER A 500 -2.46 -1.59 -7.13
CA SER A 500 -2.21 -1.01 -5.80
C SER A 500 -0.76 -0.55 -5.63
N SER A 501 -0.14 -0.15 -6.75
CA SER A 501 1.15 0.53 -6.77
C SER A 501 0.93 2.02 -6.51
N LEU A 502 0.75 2.37 -5.23
CA LEU A 502 0.30 3.69 -4.76
C LEU A 502 1.24 4.20 -3.67
N GLY A 503 1.34 5.51 -3.47
CA GLY A 503 2.11 6.08 -2.37
C GLY A 503 2.90 7.32 -2.75
N TYR A 504 3.72 7.80 -1.82
CA TYR A 504 4.54 9.00 -2.04
C TYR A 504 5.88 8.67 -2.68
N TYR A 505 6.32 9.54 -3.59
CA TYR A 505 7.65 9.50 -4.18
C TYR A 505 8.35 10.87 -4.08
N ALA A 506 9.67 10.87 -4.22
CA ALA A 506 10.46 12.08 -4.39
C ALA A 506 11.56 11.87 -5.43
N MET A 507 12.07 12.99 -5.94
CA MET A 507 13.04 13.04 -7.02
C MET A 507 14.34 13.72 -6.58
N LYS A 508 15.47 13.15 -6.99
CA LYS A 508 16.78 13.77 -6.83
C LYS A 508 17.60 13.62 -8.11
N GLY A 509 18.36 14.64 -8.47
CA GLY A 509 19.17 14.59 -9.67
C GLY A 509 19.76 15.93 -10.08
N THR A 510 20.12 16.00 -11.36
CA THR A 510 20.61 17.20 -12.02
C THR A 510 20.12 17.23 -13.45
N LEU A 511 19.64 18.38 -13.91
CA LEU A 511 19.45 18.71 -15.31
C LEU A 511 20.46 19.78 -15.70
N SER A 512 21.57 19.35 -16.31
CA SER A 512 22.63 20.27 -16.71
C SER A 512 22.42 20.69 -18.16
N ALA A 513 22.26 22.00 -18.39
CA ALA A 513 22.38 22.56 -19.73
C ALA A 513 23.78 22.25 -20.28
N GLY A 514 23.86 21.86 -21.54
CA GLY A 514 25.05 21.32 -22.17
C GLY A 514 26.29 22.18 -21.98
N THR A 515 27.06 21.87 -20.93
CA THR A 515 28.50 21.83 -21.10
C THR A 515 28.77 20.64 -22.00
N THR A 516 29.52 20.86 -23.07
CA THR A 516 30.17 19.84 -23.90
C THR A 516 30.54 18.66 -22.99
N PRO A 517 30.21 17.40 -23.34
CA PRO A 517 30.51 16.27 -22.49
C PRO A 517 31.97 16.38 -22.04
N SER A 518 32.23 16.35 -20.72
CA SER A 518 33.60 16.43 -20.20
C SER A 518 34.43 15.38 -20.94
N THR A 519 35.27 15.89 -21.83
CA THR A 519 36.14 15.14 -22.71
C THR A 519 37.48 15.84 -22.70
N ILE A 520 38.53 15.05 -22.76
CA ILE A 520 39.87 15.61 -22.91
C ILE A 520 40.06 15.89 -24.42
N PRO A 521 40.29 17.15 -24.84
CA PRO A 521 40.45 17.46 -26.26
C PRO A 521 41.78 16.87 -26.78
N LEU A 522 41.73 16.20 -27.93
CA LEU A 522 42.89 15.70 -28.66
C LEU A 522 43.26 16.68 -29.76
N THR A 523 44.57 16.88 -29.95
CA THR A 523 45.11 17.59 -31.11
C THR A 523 45.50 16.57 -32.17
N SER A 524 45.07 16.77 -33.41
CA SER A 524 45.39 15.86 -34.52
C SER A 524 46.89 15.60 -34.61
N GLY A 525 47.29 14.32 -34.63
CA GLY A 525 48.68 13.88 -34.72
C GLY A 525 49.45 13.87 -33.39
N VAL A 526 48.90 14.44 -32.31
CA VAL A 526 49.56 14.54 -30.99
C VAL A 526 49.08 13.40 -30.08
N ALA A 527 50.03 12.69 -29.50
CA ALA A 527 49.77 11.62 -28.55
C ALA A 527 49.54 12.17 -27.13
N LEU A 528 48.46 11.75 -26.49
CA LEU A 528 48.15 12.04 -25.10
C LEU A 528 48.48 10.81 -24.24
N GLY A 529 49.59 10.87 -23.51
CA GLY A 529 50.06 9.78 -22.65
C GLY A 529 49.45 9.78 -21.25
N ASN A 530 49.92 8.84 -20.41
CA ASN A 530 49.59 8.72 -18.98
C ASN A 530 48.10 8.49 -18.66
N GLN A 531 47.35 7.87 -19.58
CA GLN A 531 45.94 7.57 -19.36
C GLN A 531 45.78 6.30 -18.53
N SER A 532 44.95 6.35 -17.48
CA SER A 532 44.72 5.24 -16.56
C SER A 532 43.25 5.17 -16.16
N ALA A 533 42.68 3.96 -16.03
CA ALA A 533 41.32 3.77 -15.56
C ALA A 533 41.12 2.36 -14.95
N SER A 534 40.20 2.25 -13.99
CA SER A 534 39.78 0.98 -13.39
C SER A 534 38.74 0.26 -14.25
N THR A 535 38.69 -1.07 -14.14
CA THR A 535 37.72 -1.94 -14.80
C THR A 535 36.29 -1.38 -14.76
N GLY A 536 35.58 -1.42 -15.89
CA GLY A 536 34.21 -0.92 -16.07
C GLY A 536 34.11 0.57 -16.37
N THR A 537 35.22 1.33 -16.28
CA THR A 537 35.22 2.79 -16.48
C THR A 537 35.32 3.16 -17.95
N TRP A 538 34.57 4.19 -18.36
CA TRP A 538 34.72 4.84 -19.66
C TRP A 538 35.44 6.18 -19.51
N THR A 539 36.50 6.39 -20.27
CA THR A 539 37.17 7.69 -20.42
C THR A 539 36.87 8.24 -21.81
N TYR A 540 36.51 9.52 -21.91
CA TYR A 540 36.12 10.13 -23.18
C TYR A 540 37.04 11.28 -23.59
N TYR A 541 37.31 11.34 -24.89
CA TYR A 541 38.10 12.38 -25.56
C TYR A 541 37.31 12.96 -26.72
N SER A 542 37.75 14.10 -27.24
CA SER A 542 37.12 14.72 -28.41
C SER A 542 38.16 15.20 -29.43
N ILE A 543 37.81 15.14 -30.72
CA ILE A 543 38.62 15.70 -31.80
C ILE A 543 37.73 16.40 -32.83
N GLN A 544 38.18 17.57 -33.30
CA GLN A 544 37.53 18.28 -34.39
C GLN A 544 37.99 17.70 -35.73
N VAL A 545 37.03 17.32 -36.57
CA VAL A 545 37.27 16.89 -37.95
C VAL A 545 36.80 17.99 -38.90
N PRO A 546 37.71 18.66 -39.62
CA PRO A 546 37.34 19.68 -40.61
C PRO A 546 36.59 19.09 -41.81
N ALA A 547 35.83 19.93 -42.50
CA ALA A 547 35.19 19.56 -43.76
C ALA A 547 36.24 19.18 -44.82
N GLY A 548 35.91 18.17 -45.63
CA GLY A 548 36.79 17.66 -46.68
C GLY A 548 37.79 16.59 -46.21
N SER A 549 37.89 16.30 -44.91
CA SER A 549 38.80 15.27 -44.40
C SER A 549 38.52 13.90 -45.01
N THR A 550 39.55 13.22 -45.50
CA THR A 550 39.43 11.88 -46.10
C THR A 550 39.48 10.75 -45.06
N LYS A 551 40.06 11.01 -43.88
CA LYS A 551 40.27 9.98 -42.87
C LYS A 551 40.39 10.54 -41.44
N LEU A 552 39.82 9.82 -40.48
CA LEU A 552 40.15 9.94 -39.05
C LEU A 552 40.67 8.59 -38.56
N VAL A 553 41.87 8.57 -37.97
CA VAL A 553 42.47 7.39 -37.36
C VAL A 553 42.70 7.65 -35.88
N VAL A 554 42.20 6.78 -35.02
CA VAL A 554 42.42 6.81 -33.57
C VAL A 554 43.19 5.57 -33.15
N ASN A 555 44.26 5.76 -32.41
CA ASN A 555 45.12 4.72 -31.89
C ASN A 555 45.13 4.78 -30.36
N LEU A 556 45.02 3.60 -29.76
CA LEU A 556 45.33 3.35 -28.37
C LEU A 556 46.61 2.51 -28.31
N ALA A 557 47.54 2.86 -27.43
CA ALA A 557 48.77 2.10 -27.25
C ALA A 557 49.13 1.98 -25.77
N GLY A 558 49.41 0.75 -25.35
CA GLY A 558 50.10 0.44 -24.11
C GLY A 558 50.22 -1.07 -23.87
N SER A 559 50.98 -1.43 -22.84
CA SER A 559 51.46 -2.80 -22.62
C SER A 559 50.79 -3.51 -21.44
N ASN A 560 49.70 -2.95 -20.90
CA ASN A 560 48.97 -3.50 -19.75
C ASN A 560 47.46 -3.30 -19.89
N GLY A 561 46.69 -4.04 -19.10
CA GLY A 561 45.23 -3.96 -19.10
C GLY A 561 44.58 -4.46 -20.38
N ASP A 562 43.27 -4.26 -20.45
CA ASP A 562 42.44 -4.59 -21.61
C ASP A 562 41.49 -3.41 -21.83
N ALA A 563 41.78 -2.60 -22.84
CA ALA A 563 41.15 -1.31 -23.03
C ALA A 563 40.60 -1.21 -24.44
N ASP A 564 39.28 -1.13 -24.53
CA ASP A 564 38.55 -1.14 -25.80
C ASP A 564 38.36 0.29 -26.31
N LEU A 565 38.53 0.48 -27.61
CA LEU A 565 38.44 1.76 -28.30
C LEU A 565 37.16 1.86 -29.12
N PHE A 566 36.37 2.91 -28.86
CA PHE A 566 35.18 3.25 -29.62
C PHE A 566 35.25 4.69 -30.10
N VAL A 567 34.69 4.97 -31.28
CA VAL A 567 34.60 6.34 -31.83
C VAL A 567 33.17 6.62 -32.26
N GLY A 568 32.60 7.76 -31.86
CA GLY A 568 31.26 8.21 -32.24
C GLY A 568 31.29 9.58 -32.93
N ALA A 569 30.43 9.79 -33.92
CA ALA A 569 30.28 11.07 -34.62
C ALA A 569 29.21 11.92 -33.91
N GLY A 570 29.57 13.12 -33.45
CA GLY A 570 28.65 14.07 -32.81
C GLY A 570 28.13 13.68 -31.42
N GLN A 571 28.33 12.43 -30.96
CA GLN A 571 27.91 11.90 -29.67
C GLN A 571 28.97 10.94 -29.09
N LYS A 572 29.01 10.75 -27.77
CA LYS A 572 29.84 9.71 -27.12
C LYS A 572 29.44 8.32 -27.61
N PRO A 573 30.38 7.46 -28.02
CA PRO A 573 30.05 6.08 -28.36
C PRO A 573 29.63 5.28 -27.13
N THR A 574 28.82 4.24 -27.35
CA THR A 574 28.45 3.21 -26.37
C THR A 574 28.91 1.84 -26.87
N GLY A 575 28.80 0.79 -26.04
CA GLY A 575 29.08 -0.58 -26.47
C GLY A 575 28.22 -1.08 -27.66
N THR A 576 27.11 -0.40 -27.96
CA THR A 576 26.18 -0.78 -29.03
C THR A 576 25.99 0.29 -30.13
N SER A 577 26.56 1.49 -29.96
CA SER A 577 26.44 2.59 -30.91
C SER A 577 27.78 3.30 -31.11
N TYR A 578 28.34 3.20 -32.31
CA TYR A 578 29.65 3.74 -32.67
C TYR A 578 29.79 3.92 -34.18
N ALA A 579 30.67 4.82 -34.60
CA ALA A 579 31.13 5.00 -35.98
C ALA A 579 32.25 4.02 -36.35
N CYS A 580 33.14 3.69 -35.40
CA CYS A 580 34.06 2.57 -35.48
C CYS A 580 34.36 2.03 -34.07
N LYS A 581 34.81 0.78 -33.97
CA LYS A 581 35.34 0.20 -32.72
C LYS A 581 36.54 -0.70 -32.99
N SER A 582 37.32 -0.96 -31.95
CA SER A 582 38.42 -1.91 -31.89
C SER A 582 38.54 -2.37 -30.43
N ASP A 583 38.27 -3.65 -30.17
CA ASP A 583 38.07 -4.26 -28.85
C ASP A 583 38.76 -5.64 -28.76
N GLY A 584 40.03 -5.68 -29.14
CA GLY A 584 40.88 -6.86 -28.98
C GLY A 584 41.24 -7.09 -27.51
N SER A 585 41.91 -8.21 -27.22
CA SER A 585 42.25 -8.59 -25.83
C SER A 585 43.45 -7.85 -25.23
N THR A 586 43.79 -6.66 -25.75
CA THR A 586 44.97 -5.87 -25.33
C THR A 586 44.69 -4.38 -25.43
N SER A 587 45.40 -3.54 -24.69
CA SER A 587 45.31 -2.08 -24.83
C SER A 587 46.01 -1.48 -26.07
N THR A 588 46.11 -2.23 -27.17
CA THR A 588 46.67 -1.76 -28.45
C THR A 588 45.61 -1.84 -29.54
N GLU A 589 44.87 -0.74 -29.70
CA GLU A 589 43.66 -0.69 -30.53
C GLU A 589 43.80 0.35 -31.64
N THR A 590 43.15 0.11 -32.78
CA THR A 590 43.13 1.08 -33.90
C THR A 590 41.77 1.14 -34.56
N CYS A 591 41.20 2.35 -34.58
CA CYS A 591 39.88 2.63 -35.12
C CYS A 591 40.02 3.63 -36.28
N THR A 592 39.48 3.30 -37.45
CA THR A 592 39.53 4.17 -38.63
C THR A 592 38.13 4.51 -39.12
N VAL A 593 37.85 5.80 -39.27
CA VAL A 593 36.67 6.33 -39.96
C VAL A 593 37.11 6.89 -41.30
N ASN A 594 36.62 6.30 -42.39
CA ASN A 594 36.90 6.77 -43.76
C ASN A 594 35.85 7.81 -44.17
N SER A 595 36.29 8.86 -44.86
CA SER A 595 35.44 9.99 -45.28
C SER A 595 34.56 10.54 -44.14
N PRO A 596 35.14 10.92 -42.98
CA PRO A 596 34.37 11.41 -41.85
C PRO A 596 33.60 12.70 -42.19
N VAL A 597 32.39 12.82 -41.68
CA VAL A 597 31.59 14.05 -41.80
C VAL A 597 32.25 15.16 -40.97
N ALA A 598 32.21 16.40 -41.44
CA ALA A 598 32.73 17.52 -40.67
C ALA A 598 32.03 17.64 -39.31
N GLY A 599 32.79 17.81 -38.23
CA GLY A 599 32.26 17.99 -36.89
C GLY A 599 33.10 17.34 -35.79
N THR A 600 32.56 17.37 -34.57
CA THR A 600 33.21 16.75 -33.41
C THR A 600 33.04 15.24 -33.43
N TYR A 601 34.14 14.51 -33.31
CA TYR A 601 34.14 13.09 -32.99
C TYR A 601 34.51 12.87 -31.53
N TYR A 602 33.83 11.93 -30.88
CA TYR A 602 34.09 11.51 -29.51
C TYR A 602 34.79 10.16 -29.52
N VAL A 603 35.86 10.04 -28.76
CA VAL A 603 36.60 8.79 -28.56
C VAL A 603 36.28 8.27 -27.17
N GLY A 604 35.73 7.06 -27.06
CA GLY A 604 35.53 6.36 -25.79
C GLY A 604 36.58 5.26 -25.63
N VAL A 605 37.28 5.27 -24.50
CA VAL A 605 38.16 4.17 -24.07
C VAL A 605 37.49 3.49 -22.88
N GLN A 606 37.08 2.24 -23.06
CA GLN A 606 36.45 1.42 -22.03
C GLN A 606 37.49 0.51 -21.39
N ALA A 607 37.66 0.58 -20.08
CA ALA A 607 38.51 -0.35 -19.35
C ALA A 607 37.80 -1.69 -19.16
N TYR A 608 37.92 -2.64 -20.08
CA TYR A 608 37.46 -4.01 -19.87
C TYR A 608 38.23 -4.68 -18.73
N ALA A 609 39.55 -4.42 -18.67
CA ALA A 609 40.38 -4.61 -17.50
C ALA A 609 41.13 -3.32 -17.15
N THR A 610 41.47 -3.16 -15.87
CA THR A 610 42.19 -1.98 -15.37
C THR A 610 43.49 -1.76 -16.15
N TYR A 611 43.72 -0.52 -16.59
CA TYR A 611 44.91 -0.12 -17.34
C TYR A 611 45.57 1.10 -16.72
N SER A 612 46.85 1.29 -17.01
CA SER A 612 47.62 2.47 -16.61
C SER A 612 48.64 2.90 -17.65
N ALA A 613 48.92 4.20 -17.67
CA ALA A 613 49.91 4.83 -18.54
C ALA A 613 49.74 4.56 -20.05
N LEU A 614 48.50 4.39 -20.52
CA LEU A 614 48.20 4.28 -21.95
C LEU A 614 48.38 5.61 -22.68
N THR A 615 48.52 5.52 -24.00
CA THR A 615 48.55 6.65 -24.93
C THR A 615 47.35 6.62 -25.87
N VAL A 616 46.64 7.74 -25.98
CA VAL A 616 45.57 7.94 -26.96
C VAL A 616 46.03 8.98 -27.98
N LYS A 617 45.92 8.64 -29.27
CA LYS A 617 46.27 9.56 -30.37
C LYS A 617 45.19 9.52 -31.44
N ALA A 618 44.75 10.68 -31.90
CA ALA A 618 43.87 10.80 -33.04
C ALA A 618 44.56 11.61 -34.15
N THR A 619 44.42 11.18 -35.41
CA THR A 619 45.01 11.82 -36.59
C THR A 619 43.94 11.99 -37.64
N VAL A 620 43.69 13.24 -38.01
CA VAL A 620 42.79 13.65 -39.10
C VAL A 620 43.62 13.96 -40.33
N SER A 621 43.27 13.36 -41.46
CA SER A 621 43.91 13.58 -42.76
C SER A 621 42.98 14.36 -43.70
N PRO A 622 43.51 15.35 -44.43
CA PRO A 622 42.75 16.10 -45.44
C PRO A 622 42.36 15.25 -46.65
#